data_AF-A0A8D8APZ4-F1
#
_entry.id   AF-A0A8D8APZ4-F1
#
_cell.length_a   1.000
_cell.length_b   1.000
_cell.length_c   1.000
_cell.angle_alpha   90.00
_cell.angle_beta   90.00
_cell.angle_gamma   90.00
#
_symmetry.space_group_name_H-M   'P 1'
#
loop_
_entity.id
_entity.type
_entity.pdbx_description
1 polymer ?
#
loop_
_entity_poly.entity_id
_entity_poly.type
_entity_poly.pdbx_seq_one_letter_code
_entity_poly.pdbx_strand_id
1 'polypeptide(L)'
;QPSRTAPNSCEPSCDPNYFNTSNGQCTAPNVLRCNEGFLLKQESNLIYCESRCSPECVNAHCLPDGTCRCLPEFIPAEESPHICEPLCDPPCENSTCIGPNQCKCWDGYQPTLENVCAPFCDPAVVDCSNGSCVNANTCICDAGFELI
;
A
#
# COMPACT_ATOMS: atom_id res chain seq x y z
N GLN A 1 -29.12 -8.85 -34.39
CA GLN A 1 -29.01 -10.26 -34.81
C GLN A 1 -29.32 -11.14 -33.61
N PRO A 2 -30.28 -12.07 -33.66
CA PRO A 2 -30.52 -13.01 -32.57
C PRO A 2 -29.49 -14.15 -32.66
N SER A 3 -28.78 -14.39 -31.56
CA SER A 3 -27.81 -15.46 -31.38
C SER A 3 -28.50 -16.82 -31.52
N ARG A 4 -28.02 -17.62 -32.47
CA ARG A 4 -28.43 -19.01 -32.66
C ARG A 4 -27.75 -19.88 -31.61
N THR A 5 -28.40 -20.16 -30.48
CA THR A 5 -28.06 -21.33 -29.67
C THR A 5 -28.68 -22.56 -30.33
N ALA A 6 -27.82 -23.46 -30.84
CA ALA A 6 -28.26 -24.71 -31.46
C ALA A 6 -28.76 -25.68 -30.38
N PRO A 7 -29.87 -26.43 -30.62
CA PRO A 7 -30.54 -27.21 -29.58
C PRO A 7 -29.80 -28.47 -29.09
N ASN A 8 -28.59 -28.77 -29.59
CA ASN A 8 -27.76 -29.91 -29.18
C ASN A 8 -26.27 -29.58 -29.33
N SER A 9 -25.76 -28.65 -28.52
CA SER A 9 -24.35 -28.27 -28.50
C SER A 9 -23.62 -28.95 -27.34
N CYS A 10 -22.46 -29.56 -27.59
CA CYS A 10 -21.57 -30.02 -26.53
C CYS A 10 -20.72 -28.84 -26.05
N GLU A 11 -20.91 -28.42 -24.81
CA GLU A 11 -20.14 -27.33 -24.20
C GLU A 11 -19.06 -27.88 -23.26
N PRO A 12 -17.88 -27.24 -23.20
CA PRO A 12 -16.84 -27.60 -22.24
C PRO A 12 -17.33 -27.39 -20.80
N SER A 13 -17.02 -28.34 -19.92
CA SER A 13 -17.41 -28.32 -18.51
C SER A 13 -16.18 -28.20 -17.61
N CYS A 14 -16.31 -27.40 -16.56
CA CYS A 14 -15.37 -27.40 -15.44
C CYS A 14 -16.10 -27.94 -14.20
N ASP A 15 -15.42 -28.79 -13.43
CA ASP A 15 -15.95 -29.31 -12.18
C ASP A 15 -16.06 -28.16 -11.13
N PRO A 16 -17.26 -27.87 -10.61
CA PRO A 16 -17.47 -26.76 -9.68
C PRO A 16 -16.77 -26.93 -8.33
N ASN A 17 -16.28 -28.14 -8.00
CA ASN A 17 -15.48 -28.37 -6.80
C ASN A 17 -14.05 -27.81 -6.93
N TYR A 18 -13.57 -27.63 -8.15
CA TYR A 18 -12.19 -27.20 -8.44
C TYR A 18 -12.12 -25.91 -9.25
N PHE A 19 -13.19 -25.51 -9.93
CA PHE A 19 -13.22 -24.33 -10.79
C PHE A 19 -14.40 -23.42 -10.47
N ASN A 20 -14.11 -22.15 -10.19
CA ASN A 20 -15.10 -21.10 -10.18
C ASN A 20 -15.08 -20.37 -11.52
N THR A 21 -16.15 -20.52 -12.30
CA THR A 21 -16.30 -19.92 -13.63
C THR A 21 -16.76 -18.46 -13.59
N SER A 22 -16.91 -17.86 -12.41
CA SER A 22 -17.17 -16.43 -12.30
C SER A 22 -16.05 -15.65 -12.99
N ASN A 23 -16.42 -14.73 -13.89
CA ASN A 23 -15.49 -13.93 -14.69
C ASN A 23 -14.55 -14.74 -15.61
N GLY A 24 -14.95 -15.95 -15.98
CA GLY A 24 -14.26 -16.77 -16.95
C GLY A 24 -15.19 -17.72 -17.70
N GLN A 25 -14.63 -18.51 -18.59
CA GLN A 25 -15.33 -19.49 -19.40
C GLN A 25 -14.47 -20.75 -19.52
N CYS A 26 -15.09 -21.93 -19.43
CA CYS A 26 -14.41 -23.17 -19.75
C CYS A 26 -14.17 -23.22 -21.26
N THR A 27 -12.93 -23.45 -21.70
CA THR A 27 -12.58 -23.57 -23.12
C THR A 27 -12.32 -25.02 -23.54
N ALA A 28 -12.11 -25.90 -22.56
CA ALA A 28 -11.99 -27.36 -22.69
C ALA A 28 -12.35 -28.00 -21.32
N PRO A 29 -12.49 -29.33 -21.22
CA PRO A 29 -12.76 -30.00 -19.94
C PRO A 29 -11.75 -29.59 -18.88
N ASN A 30 -12.23 -28.97 -17.80
CA ASN A 30 -11.41 -28.45 -16.69
C ASN A 30 -10.31 -27.46 -17.12
N VAL A 31 -10.53 -26.71 -18.21
CA VAL A 31 -9.64 -25.62 -18.64
C VAL A 31 -10.40 -24.30 -18.55
N LEU A 32 -10.18 -23.56 -17.47
CA LEU A 32 -10.77 -22.25 -17.26
C LEU A 32 -9.93 -21.16 -17.93
N ARG A 33 -10.57 -20.33 -18.76
CA ARG A 33 -10.00 -19.10 -19.31
C ARG A 33 -10.70 -17.90 -18.70
N CYS A 34 -9.94 -16.96 -18.14
CA CYS A 34 -10.51 -15.73 -17.60
C CYS A 34 -10.91 -14.75 -18.71
N ASN A 35 -11.96 -13.99 -18.43
CA ASN A 35 -12.42 -12.89 -19.27
C ASN A 35 -11.38 -11.75 -19.26
N GLU A 36 -11.49 -10.84 -20.21
CA GLU A 36 -10.64 -9.65 -20.24
C GLU A 36 -10.74 -8.86 -18.93
N GLY A 37 -9.60 -8.40 -18.40
CA GLY A 37 -9.54 -7.73 -17.11
C GLY A 37 -9.49 -8.66 -15.90
N PHE A 38 -9.39 -9.98 -16.08
CA PHE A 38 -9.25 -10.94 -14.99
C PHE A 38 -7.99 -11.81 -15.14
N LEU A 39 -7.40 -12.20 -14.02
CA LEU A 39 -6.23 -13.09 -13.94
C LEU A 39 -6.63 -14.42 -13.31
N LEU A 40 -6.07 -15.50 -13.84
CA LEU A 40 -6.26 -16.84 -13.29
C LEU A 40 -5.52 -16.94 -11.95
N LYS A 41 -6.23 -17.26 -10.89
CA LYS A 41 -5.71 -17.48 -9.55
C LYS A 41 -6.08 -18.88 -9.06
N GLN A 42 -5.30 -19.36 -8.10
CA GLN A 42 -5.56 -20.61 -7.42
C GLN A 42 -5.40 -20.39 -5.92
N GLU A 43 -6.43 -20.77 -5.16
CA GLU A 43 -6.38 -20.82 -3.71
C GLU A 43 -6.74 -22.23 -3.26
N SER A 44 -5.79 -22.89 -2.58
CA SER A 44 -5.88 -24.33 -2.26
C SER A 44 -6.14 -25.17 -3.53
N ASN A 45 -7.33 -25.75 -3.67
CA ASN A 45 -7.73 -26.56 -4.83
C ASN A 45 -8.71 -25.84 -5.76
N LEU A 46 -9.07 -24.58 -5.47
CA LEU A 46 -10.03 -23.81 -6.25
C LEU A 46 -9.28 -22.89 -7.23
N ILE A 47 -9.57 -23.05 -8.52
CA ILE A 47 -9.07 -22.22 -9.61
C ILE A 47 -10.18 -21.23 -10.00
N TYR A 48 -9.87 -19.94 -10.05
CA TYR A 48 -10.86 -18.90 -10.28
C TYR A 48 -10.25 -17.69 -10.99
N CYS A 49 -11.10 -16.77 -11.44
CA CYS A 49 -10.69 -15.54 -12.10
C CYS A 49 -10.86 -14.35 -11.16
N GLU A 50 -9.76 -13.71 -10.80
CA GLU A 50 -9.73 -12.51 -9.95
C GLU A 50 -9.55 -11.26 -10.81
N SER A 51 -10.12 -10.13 -10.39
CA SER A 51 -9.98 -8.84 -11.06
C SER A 51 -8.50 -8.45 -11.20
N ARG A 52 -8.13 -7.96 -12.38
CA ARG A 52 -6.81 -7.41 -12.65
C ARG A 52 -6.81 -5.91 -12.35
N CYS A 53 -5.96 -5.50 -11.43
CA CYS A 53 -5.62 -4.09 -11.27
C CYS A 53 -4.32 -3.79 -12.04
N SER A 54 -4.33 -2.72 -12.83
CA SER A 54 -3.17 -2.23 -13.58
C SER A 54 -3.18 -0.71 -13.52
N PRO A 55 -2.30 -0.07 -12.75
CA PRO A 55 -1.21 -0.66 -11.95
C PRO A 55 -1.68 -1.58 -10.81
N GLU A 56 -0.79 -2.46 -10.33
CA GLU A 56 -1.08 -3.34 -9.20
C GLU A 56 -1.33 -2.52 -7.92
N CYS A 57 -2.29 -2.97 -7.12
CA CYS A 57 -2.62 -2.30 -5.85
C CYS A 57 -1.55 -2.58 -4.80
N VAL A 58 -1.10 -1.56 -4.07
CA VAL A 58 -0.15 -1.66 -2.95
C VAL A 58 -0.88 -1.31 -1.65
N ASN A 59 -0.82 -2.21 -0.66
CA ASN A 59 -1.59 -2.11 0.60
C ASN A 59 -3.10 -1.89 0.38
N ALA A 60 -3.65 -2.54 -0.64
CA ALA A 60 -5.04 -2.42 -1.03
C ALA A 60 -5.58 -3.71 -1.65
N HIS A 61 -6.89 -3.89 -1.57
CA HIS A 61 -7.62 -4.92 -2.30
C HIS A 61 -7.98 -4.41 -3.70
N CYS A 62 -7.75 -5.24 -4.72
CA CYS A 62 -8.23 -4.99 -6.07
C CYS A 62 -9.74 -5.28 -6.15
N LEU A 63 -10.53 -4.29 -6.55
CA LEU A 63 -11.97 -4.41 -6.71
C LEU A 63 -12.36 -4.94 -8.10
N PRO A 64 -13.58 -5.48 -8.28
CA PRO A 64 -14.04 -6.02 -9.57
C PRO A 64 -14.05 -5.02 -10.73
N ASP A 65 -14.12 -3.72 -10.45
CA ASP A 65 -14.09 -2.64 -11.43
C ASP A 65 -12.65 -2.21 -11.83
N GLY A 66 -11.64 -2.89 -11.27
CA GLY A 66 -10.23 -2.58 -11.50
C GLY A 66 -9.68 -1.44 -10.64
N THR A 67 -10.46 -0.92 -9.67
CA THR A 67 -9.99 0.09 -8.72
C THR A 67 -9.39 -0.53 -7.46
N CYS A 68 -8.57 0.23 -6.73
CA CYS A 68 -7.96 -0.23 -5.48
C CYS A 68 -8.72 0.34 -4.28
N ARG A 69 -9.02 -0.52 -3.30
CA ARG A 69 -9.54 -0.12 -1.99
C ARG A 69 -8.50 -0.40 -0.91
N CYS A 70 -8.05 0.64 -0.23
CA CYS A 70 -7.02 0.53 0.81
C CYS A 70 -7.39 -0.48 1.91
N LEU A 71 -6.36 -1.15 2.43
CA LEU A 71 -6.47 -1.96 3.65
C LEU A 71 -6.85 -1.07 4.84
N PRO A 72 -7.39 -1.66 5.93
CA PRO A 72 -7.68 -0.90 7.15
C PRO A 72 -6.44 -0.16 7.66
N GLU A 73 -6.62 1.09 8.09
CA GLU A 73 -5.54 1.99 8.55
C GLU A 73 -4.53 2.40 7.45
N PHE A 74 -4.91 2.28 6.18
CA PHE A 74 -4.19 2.86 5.05
C PHE A 74 -5.10 3.83 4.29
N ILE A 75 -4.50 4.86 3.68
CA ILE A 75 -5.19 5.88 2.89
C ILE A 75 -4.55 6.01 1.50
N PRO A 76 -5.29 6.43 0.47
CA PRO A 76 -4.74 6.59 -0.88
C PRO A 76 -3.63 7.66 -0.90
N ALA A 77 -2.51 7.36 -1.57
CA ALA A 77 -1.48 8.37 -1.85
C ALA A 77 -2.03 9.43 -2.82
N GLU A 78 -1.65 10.70 -2.62
CA GLU A 78 -2.24 11.83 -3.36
C GLU A 78 -2.10 11.69 -4.89
N GLU A 79 -0.93 11.28 -5.37
CA GLU A 79 -0.65 11.18 -6.82
C GLU A 79 -0.86 9.77 -7.39
N SER A 80 -1.09 8.77 -6.53
CA SER A 80 -1.10 7.35 -6.92
C SER A 80 -2.17 6.59 -6.13
N PRO A 81 -3.46 6.68 -6.51
CA PRO A 81 -4.56 6.09 -5.75
C PRO A 81 -4.57 4.55 -5.71
N HIS A 82 -3.68 3.90 -6.48
CA HIS A 82 -3.43 2.47 -6.43
C HIS A 82 -2.42 2.07 -5.33
N ILE A 83 -1.72 3.05 -4.77
CA ILE A 83 -0.82 2.92 -3.63
C ILE A 83 -1.53 3.50 -2.43
N CYS A 84 -1.66 2.68 -1.38
CA CYS A 84 -2.15 3.14 -0.11
C CYS A 84 -1.00 3.25 0.89
N GLU A 85 -0.89 4.42 1.50
CA GLU A 85 0.10 4.77 2.51
C GLU A 85 -0.49 4.55 3.91
N PRO A 86 0.33 4.19 4.90
CA PRO A 86 -0.14 3.99 6.26
C PRO A 86 -0.73 5.29 6.84
N LEU A 87 -1.80 5.16 7.61
CA LEU A 87 -2.42 6.25 8.35
C LEU A 87 -1.69 6.47 9.67
N CYS A 88 -1.23 7.69 9.92
CA CYS A 88 -0.77 8.15 11.22
C CYS A 88 -1.64 9.33 11.66
N ASP A 89 -2.33 9.18 12.80
CA ASP A 89 -3.15 10.23 13.41
C ASP A 89 -2.80 10.36 14.91
N PRO A 90 -2.16 11.48 15.34
CA PRO A 90 -1.82 12.66 14.54
C PRO A 90 -0.74 12.37 13.48
N PRO A 91 -0.63 13.23 12.44
CA PRO A 91 0.43 13.10 11.44
C PRO A 91 1.83 13.09 12.06
N CYS A 92 2.74 12.31 11.46
CA CYS A 92 4.14 12.25 11.85
C CYS A 92 4.85 13.60 11.59
N GLU A 93 5.52 14.16 12.61
CA GLU A 93 6.33 15.38 12.47
C GLU A 93 7.83 15.03 12.52
N ASN A 94 8.62 15.62 11.60
CA ASN A 94 10.05 15.31 11.39
C ASN A 94 10.35 13.80 11.29
N SER A 95 9.41 13.07 10.70
CA SER A 95 9.42 11.62 10.62
C SER A 95 8.58 11.14 9.45
N THR A 96 8.79 9.88 9.07
CA THR A 96 8.01 9.20 8.03
C THR A 96 7.06 8.19 8.67
N CYS A 97 5.79 8.21 8.28
CA CYS A 97 4.83 7.17 8.69
C CYS A 97 5.20 5.86 7.98
N ILE A 98 5.67 4.87 8.73
CA ILE A 98 6.16 3.58 8.21
C ILE A 98 5.17 2.43 8.42
N GLY A 99 4.11 2.68 9.17
CA GLY A 99 3.03 1.75 9.48
C GLY A 99 1.90 2.49 10.20
N PRO A 100 0.74 1.86 10.38
CA PRO A 100 -0.38 2.46 11.11
C PRO A 100 0.05 3.04 12.46
N ASN A 101 -0.08 4.36 12.63
CA ASN A 101 0.34 5.09 13.83
C ASN A 101 1.80 4.84 14.25
N GLN A 102 2.68 4.52 13.29
CA GLN A 102 4.09 4.25 13.54
C GLN A 102 4.96 5.22 12.74
N CYS A 103 5.56 6.18 13.45
CA CYS A 103 6.49 7.14 12.88
C CYS A 103 7.95 6.69 13.04
N LYS A 104 8.73 6.84 11.97
CA LYS A 104 10.19 6.68 11.99
C LYS A 104 10.84 8.05 11.83
N CYS A 105 11.56 8.50 12.86
CA CYS A 105 12.30 9.76 12.82
C CYS A 105 13.29 9.80 11.66
N TRP A 106 13.46 10.98 11.08
CA TRP A 106 14.52 11.22 10.11
C TRP A 106 15.91 11.11 10.76
N ASP A 107 16.93 10.96 9.93
CA ASP A 107 18.30 10.85 10.42
C ASP A 107 18.70 12.10 11.22
N GLY A 108 19.27 11.89 12.40
CA GLY A 108 19.62 12.97 13.32
C GLY A 108 18.43 13.57 14.08
N TYR A 109 17.26 12.92 14.05
CA TYR A 109 16.12 13.21 14.92
C TYR A 109 15.84 12.05 15.86
N GLN A 110 15.28 12.34 17.03
CA GLN A 110 14.93 11.35 18.04
C GLN A 110 13.45 11.44 18.41
N PRO A 111 12.82 10.30 18.74
CA PRO A 111 11.41 10.27 19.09
C PRO A 111 11.18 11.05 20.39
N THR A 112 10.12 11.85 20.41
CA THR A 112 9.63 12.51 21.63
C THR A 112 8.31 11.85 22.04
N LEU A 113 7.29 12.65 22.40
CA LEU A 113 5.94 12.19 22.71
C LEU A 113 5.06 12.36 21.45
N GLU A 114 4.13 11.42 21.26
CA GLU A 114 3.01 11.55 20.29
C GLU A 114 3.41 11.89 18.83
N ASN A 115 4.01 10.95 18.10
CA ASN A 115 4.31 11.05 16.65
C ASN A 115 5.25 12.21 16.23
N VAL A 116 5.84 12.92 17.20
CA VAL A 116 6.81 13.99 16.95
C VAL A 116 8.23 13.46 17.14
N CYS A 117 9.13 13.88 16.26
CA CYS A 117 10.58 13.72 16.44
C CYS A 117 11.25 15.09 16.59
N ALA A 118 12.14 15.21 17.57
CA ALA A 118 12.94 16.41 17.81
C ALA A 118 14.35 16.23 17.25
N PRO A 119 15.00 17.31 16.81
CA PRO A 119 16.38 17.25 16.35
C PRO A 119 17.31 16.79 17.48
N PHE A 120 18.28 15.97 17.14
CA PHE A 120 19.33 15.52 18.03
C PHE A 120 20.64 16.23 17.70
N CYS A 121 21.26 16.81 18.74
CA CYS A 121 22.59 17.40 18.67
C CYS A 121 23.53 16.53 19.51
N ASP A 122 24.42 15.82 18.84
CA ASP A 122 25.43 15.01 19.49
C ASP A 122 26.47 15.92 20.18
N PRO A 123 26.64 15.86 21.50
CA PRO A 123 27.64 16.66 22.22
C PRO A 123 29.09 16.41 21.77
N ALA A 124 29.36 15.28 21.10
CA ALA A 124 30.66 15.01 20.50
C ALA A 124 30.90 15.77 19.18
N VAL A 125 29.82 16.28 18.56
CA VAL A 125 29.84 17.00 17.28
C VAL A 125 29.58 18.50 17.47
N VAL A 126 28.59 18.87 18.30
CA VAL A 126 28.22 20.27 18.56
C VAL A 126 27.78 20.46 20.02
N ASP A 127 28.30 21.50 20.68
CA ASP A 127 27.86 21.88 22.02
C ASP A 127 26.74 22.93 21.96
N CYS A 128 25.52 22.50 22.27
CA CYS A 128 24.33 23.34 22.31
C CYS A 128 23.98 23.87 23.72
N SER A 129 24.90 23.81 24.69
CA SER A 129 24.58 24.16 26.09
C SER A 129 24.12 25.62 26.29
N ASN A 130 24.51 26.55 25.40
CA ASN A 130 24.09 27.96 25.40
C ASN A 130 23.32 28.32 24.12
N GLY A 131 22.45 27.42 23.69
CA GLY A 131 21.63 27.59 22.49
C GLY A 131 20.54 26.54 22.39
N SER A 132 19.88 26.50 21.24
CA SER A 132 18.82 25.55 20.94
C SER A 132 19.20 24.69 19.74
N CYS A 133 19.01 23.37 19.87
CA CYS A 133 19.14 22.44 18.75
C CYS A 133 17.93 22.60 17.82
N VAL A 134 18.15 23.11 16.61
CA VAL A 134 17.06 23.42 15.65
C VAL A 134 17.03 22.47 14.47
N ASN A 135 18.10 21.71 14.25
CA ASN A 135 18.20 20.65 13.26
C ASN A 135 19.26 19.64 13.72
N ALA A 136 19.41 18.51 13.03
CA ALA A 136 20.43 17.50 13.31
C ALA A 136 21.82 18.15 13.40
N ASN A 137 22.44 18.06 14.58
CA ASN A 137 23.74 18.68 14.89
C ASN A 137 23.86 20.18 14.53
N THR A 138 22.75 20.93 14.52
CA THR A 138 22.73 22.36 14.19
C THR A 138 22.14 23.15 15.35
N CYS A 139 22.94 24.07 15.89
CA CYS A 139 22.55 24.93 17.00
C CYS A 139 22.32 26.37 16.56
N ILE A 140 21.33 27.02 17.17
CA ILE A 140 21.26 28.48 17.21
C ILE A 140 21.65 28.92 18.62
N CYS A 141 22.69 29.74 18.72
CA CYS A 141 23.16 30.29 19.99
C CYS A 141 22.18 31.31 20.58
N ASP A 142 22.10 31.33 21.90
CA ASP A 142 21.37 32.37 22.62
C ASP A 142 22.06 33.74 22.44
N ALA A 143 21.32 34.82 22.73
CA ALA A 143 21.83 36.18 22.55
C ALA A 143 23.14 36.41 23.34
N GLY A 144 24.20 36.80 22.61
CA GLY A 144 25.53 37.02 23.18
C GLY A 144 26.48 35.81 23.12
N PHE A 145 26.04 34.68 22.57
CA PHE A 145 26.86 33.49 22.31
C PHE A 145 27.05 33.30 20.80
N GLU A 146 28.20 32.75 20.40
CA GLU A 146 28.54 32.43 19.00
C GLU A 146 29.20 31.05 18.93
N LEU A 147 28.91 30.29 17.88
CA LEU A 147 29.65 29.06 17.54
C LEU A 147 31.03 29.45 17.00
N ILE A 148 32.09 28.83 17.51
CA ILE A 148 33.49 29.08 17.12
C ILE A 148 34.07 27.85 16.43
#